data_AF-A0A7G5IEM3-F1
#
_entry.id   AF-A0A7G5IEM3-F1
#
_cell.length_a   1.000
_cell.length_b   1.000
_cell.length_c   1.000
_cell.angle_alpha   90.00
_cell.angle_beta   90.00
_cell.angle_gamma   90.00
#
_symmetry.space_group_name_H-M   'P 1'
#
loop_
_entity.id
_entity.type
_entity.pdbx_description
1 polymer ?
#
loop_
_entity_poly.entity_id
_entity_poly.type
_entity_poly.pdbx_seq_one_letter_code
_entity_poly.pdbx_strand_id
1 'polypeptide(L)'
;MPIELATISQGVSLINGLRSFRPPGRRAQRQRDAVVGMLRGIYFTPRGTRLIVQSLAEGRVPDLEDVEAILPDFNDREWSIRDFVDQMRFENHDLEEIGLANRRTLEQIGWGKINLRRDIQDLINSAATGGEDVQPEEAQALLDRVNELNRMIEELEREFL
;
A
#
# COMPACT_ATOMS: atom_id res chain seq x y z
N MET A 1 -25.37 -44.53 7.80
CA MET A 1 -24.59 -44.71 6.56
C MET A 1 -23.99 -43.35 6.17
N PRO A 2 -22.72 -43.29 5.77
CA PRO A 2 -21.99 -42.04 5.57
C PRO A 2 -22.41 -41.35 4.27
N ILE A 3 -22.46 -40.02 4.29
CA ILE A 3 -22.58 -39.18 3.09
C ILE A 3 -21.17 -39.04 2.53
N GLU A 4 -20.94 -39.66 1.37
CA GLU A 4 -19.68 -39.57 0.63
C GLU A 4 -19.45 -38.14 0.11
N LEU A 5 -18.20 -37.70 0.31
CA LEU A 5 -17.56 -36.55 -0.28
C LEU A 5 -17.56 -36.65 -1.81
N ALA A 6 -18.69 -36.33 -2.45
CA ALA A 6 -18.78 -36.04 -3.88
C ALA A 6 -18.21 -34.65 -4.19
N THR A 7 -16.90 -34.54 -3.91
CA THR A 7 -15.89 -34.03 -4.84
C THR A 7 -16.19 -32.67 -5.50
N ILE A 8 -15.59 -31.67 -4.88
CA ILE A 8 -15.22 -30.30 -5.30
C ILE A 8 -14.39 -30.27 -6.63
N SER A 9 -14.41 -31.35 -7.41
CA SER A 9 -13.60 -31.58 -8.62
C SER A 9 -14.14 -30.86 -9.87
N GLN A 10 -15.43 -30.53 -9.93
CA GLN A 10 -16.01 -29.89 -11.13
C GLN A 10 -15.80 -28.37 -11.20
N GLY A 11 -15.35 -27.72 -10.13
CA GLY A 11 -15.13 -26.26 -10.11
C GLY A 11 -13.76 -25.81 -10.62
N VAL A 12 -12.77 -26.71 -10.71
CA VAL A 12 -11.38 -26.34 -11.01
C VAL A 12 -11.06 -26.39 -12.51
N SER A 13 -11.85 -27.11 -13.32
CA SER A 13 -11.58 -27.26 -14.76
C SER A 13 -12.10 -26.12 -15.65
N LEU A 14 -12.80 -25.11 -15.11
CA LEU A 14 -13.30 -23.96 -15.88
C LEU A 14 -12.34 -22.77 -15.92
N ILE A 15 -11.25 -22.77 -15.14
CA ILE A 15 -10.33 -21.62 -15.05
C ILE A 15 -9.17 -21.72 -16.06
N ASN A 16 -8.94 -22.88 -16.67
CA ASN A 16 -7.85 -23.05 -17.66
C ASN A 16 -8.22 -22.63 -19.10
N GLY A 17 -9.41 -22.09 -19.33
CA GLY A 17 -9.97 -21.87 -20.67
C GLY A 17 -9.70 -20.51 -21.35
N LEU A 18 -9.26 -19.46 -20.65
CA LEU A 18 -9.19 -18.11 -21.22
C LEU A 18 -7.99 -17.27 -20.74
N ARG A 19 -6.79 -17.85 -20.77
CA ARG A 19 -5.56 -17.03 -20.86
C ARG A 19 -4.78 -17.46 -22.09
N SER A 20 -5.27 -17.05 -23.25
CA SER A 20 -4.36 -16.71 -24.35
C SER A 20 -3.47 -15.58 -23.82
N PHE A 21 -2.31 -15.94 -23.26
CA PHE A 21 -1.26 -15.02 -22.85
C PHE A 21 -0.71 -14.34 -24.10
N ARG A 22 -1.46 -13.37 -24.61
CA ARG A 22 -0.87 -12.35 -25.46
C ARG A 22 -0.09 -11.45 -24.51
N PRO A 23 1.24 -11.32 -24.66
CA PRO A 23 1.98 -10.40 -23.84
C PRO A 23 1.35 -9.00 -23.98
N PRO A 24 1.23 -8.25 -22.88
CA PRO A 24 0.68 -6.90 -22.92
C PRO A 24 1.36 -6.10 -24.02
N GLY A 25 0.58 -5.34 -24.79
CA GLY A 25 1.15 -4.43 -25.78
C GLY A 25 2.12 -3.44 -25.12
N ARG A 26 3.04 -2.84 -25.88
CA ARG A 26 4.02 -1.88 -25.31
C ARG A 26 3.40 -0.75 -24.49
N ARG A 27 2.16 -0.35 -24.80
CA ARG A 27 1.39 0.68 -24.06
C ARG A 27 0.94 0.17 -22.69
N ALA A 28 0.39 -1.03 -22.64
CA ALA A 28 -0.02 -1.74 -21.43
C ALA A 28 1.16 -1.91 -20.46
N GLN A 29 2.30 -2.38 -20.97
CA GLN A 29 3.50 -2.53 -20.15
C GLN A 29 3.96 -1.21 -19.54
N ARG A 30 3.98 -0.11 -20.31
CA ARG A 30 4.33 1.23 -19.79
C ARG A 30 3.38 1.70 -18.69
N GLN A 31 2.09 1.39 -18.80
CA GLN A 31 1.12 1.73 -17.76
C GLN A 31 1.39 0.93 -16.48
N ARG A 32 1.66 -0.38 -16.60
CA ARG A 32 2.05 -1.21 -15.45
C ARG A 32 3.34 -0.71 -14.80
N ASP A 33 4.36 -0.41 -15.59
CA ASP A 33 5.63 0.13 -15.10
C ASP A 33 5.43 1.48 -14.38
N ALA A 34 4.54 2.34 -14.89
CA ALA A 34 4.17 3.59 -14.23
C ALA A 34 3.48 3.33 -12.88
N VAL A 35 2.53 2.39 -12.82
CA VAL A 35 1.87 1.99 -11.57
C VAL A 35 2.85 1.47 -10.55
N VAL A 36 3.74 0.56 -10.95
CA VAL A 36 4.81 0.03 -10.09
C VAL A 36 5.72 1.16 -9.58
N GLY A 37 6.09 2.11 -10.44
CA GLY A 37 6.88 3.27 -10.05
C GLY A 37 6.18 4.13 -8.98
N MET A 38 4.87 4.37 -9.11
CA MET A 38 4.08 5.13 -8.12
C MET A 38 3.93 4.37 -6.81
N LEU A 39 3.62 3.06 -6.88
CA LEU A 39 3.50 2.17 -5.72
C LEU A 39 4.79 2.15 -4.89
N ARG A 40 5.95 2.01 -5.54
CA ARG A 40 7.25 2.10 -4.87
C ARG A 40 7.50 3.48 -4.27
N GLY A 41 6.95 4.53 -4.87
CA GLY A 41 7.08 5.91 -4.40
C GLY A 41 6.39 6.19 -3.07
N ILE A 42 5.33 5.44 -2.73
CA ILE A 42 4.56 5.62 -1.48
C ILE A 42 4.89 4.58 -0.39
N TYR A 43 5.75 3.61 -0.70
CA TYR A 43 6.14 2.55 0.22
C TYR A 43 6.78 3.13 1.49
N PHE A 44 6.41 2.61 2.67
CA PHE A 44 7.06 2.99 3.92
C PHE A 44 8.37 2.23 4.05
N THR A 45 9.49 2.90 3.79
CA THR A 45 10.81 2.29 3.83
C THR A 45 11.18 1.88 5.27
N PRO A 46 11.96 0.79 5.46
CA PRO A 46 12.40 0.37 6.80
C PRO A 46 13.25 1.39 7.54
N ARG A 47 13.93 2.29 6.81
CA ARG A 47 14.76 3.36 7.36
C ARG A 47 14.06 4.72 7.41
N GLY A 48 12.80 4.79 6.99
CA GLY A 48 11.98 5.99 7.04
C GLY A 48 11.15 6.04 8.31
N THR A 49 9.97 6.65 8.24
CA THR A 49 9.08 6.83 9.40
C THR A 49 8.66 5.53 10.09
N ARG A 50 8.73 4.39 9.41
CA ARG A 50 8.54 3.08 10.03
C ARG A 50 9.50 2.85 11.20
N LEU A 51 10.76 3.29 11.10
CA LEU A 51 11.76 3.15 12.16
C LEU A 51 11.39 3.96 13.42
N ILE A 52 10.87 5.17 13.21
CA ILE A 52 10.43 6.06 14.28
C ILE A 52 9.23 5.44 15.00
N VAL A 53 8.21 5.02 14.26
CA VAL A 53 7.00 4.39 14.81
C VAL A 53 7.36 3.09 15.54
N GLN A 54 8.29 2.30 15.01
CA GLN A 54 8.78 1.10 15.68
C GLN A 54 9.48 1.43 17.01
N SER A 55 10.30 2.47 17.06
CA SER A 55 10.98 2.87 18.30
C SER A 55 9.96 3.27 19.38
N LEU A 56 8.94 4.03 19.00
CA LEU A 56 7.83 4.40 19.89
C LEU A 56 7.04 3.16 20.36
N ALA A 57 6.77 2.20 19.48
CA ALA A 57 6.09 0.94 19.83
C ALA A 57 6.89 0.08 20.82
N GLU A 58 8.22 0.22 20.82
CA GLU A 58 9.11 -0.44 21.78
C GLU A 58 9.31 0.38 23.07
N GLY A 59 8.58 1.49 23.24
CA GLY A 59 8.70 2.39 24.39
C GLY A 59 10.00 3.19 24.41
N ARG A 60 10.70 3.29 23.26
CA ARG A 60 11.93 4.07 23.12
C ARG A 60 11.58 5.46 22.61
N VAL A 61 12.22 6.47 23.19
CA VAL A 61 12.15 7.84 22.66
C VAL A 61 12.99 7.89 21.38
N PRO A 62 12.41 8.23 20.22
CA PRO A 62 13.16 8.36 18.99
C PRO A 62 14.14 9.54 19.08
N ASP A 63 15.31 9.40 18.47
CA ASP A 63 16.30 10.46 18.42
C ASP A 63 15.78 11.62 17.56
N LEU A 64 15.93 12.85 18.06
CA LEU A 64 15.52 14.06 17.36
C LEU A 64 16.27 14.22 16.02
N GLU A 65 17.55 13.86 15.98
CA GLU A 65 18.33 13.89 14.73
C GLU A 65 17.77 12.92 13.68
N ASP A 66 17.36 11.71 14.10
CA ASP A 66 16.73 10.72 13.22
C ASP A 66 15.37 11.21 12.71
N VAL A 67 14.57 11.82 13.60
CA VAL A 67 13.26 12.38 13.25
C VAL A 67 13.41 13.51 12.23
N GLU A 68 14.33 14.45 12.46
CA GLU A 68 14.62 15.57 11.56
C GLU A 68 15.18 15.10 10.21
N ALA A 69 15.96 14.03 10.17
CA ALA A 69 16.46 13.47 8.92
C ALA A 69 15.38 12.75 8.11
N ILE A 70 14.44 12.07 8.78
CA ILE A 70 13.44 11.19 8.13
C ILE A 70 12.18 11.96 7.71
N LEU A 71 11.73 12.95 8.49
CA LEU A 71 10.48 13.68 8.22
C LEU A 71 10.46 14.41 6.87
N PRO A 72 11.55 15.07 6.39
CA PRO A 72 11.57 15.69 5.07
C PRO A 72 11.38 14.68 3.93
N ASP A 73 11.88 13.45 4.13
CA ASP A 73 11.75 12.34 3.19
C ASP A 73 10.43 11.57 3.37
N PHE A 74 9.52 12.05 4.23
CA PHE A 74 8.17 11.52 4.38
C PHE A 74 7.31 11.92 3.18
N ASN A 75 7.65 11.27 2.06
CA ASN A 75 7.39 11.55 0.66
C ASN A 75 5.92 11.89 0.34
N ASP A 76 5.69 13.07 -0.26
CA ASP A 76 4.39 13.60 -0.71
C ASP A 76 3.89 12.97 -2.04
N ARG A 77 4.06 11.66 -2.24
CA ARG A 77 3.69 11.00 -3.51
C ARG A 77 2.27 10.46 -3.55
N GLU A 78 1.48 10.63 -2.48
CA GLU A 78 0.10 10.15 -2.44
C GLU A 78 -0.77 10.77 -3.55
N TRP A 79 -0.49 12.04 -3.87
CA TRP A 79 -1.18 12.78 -4.93
C TRP A 79 -1.01 12.11 -6.30
N SER A 80 0.16 11.52 -6.58
CA SER A 80 0.41 10.85 -7.86
C SER A 80 -0.50 9.63 -8.09
N ILE A 81 -0.84 8.89 -7.03
CA ILE A 81 -1.77 7.76 -7.12
C ILE A 81 -3.18 8.26 -7.35
N ARG A 82 -3.59 9.32 -6.64
CA ARG A 82 -4.90 9.92 -6.81
C ARG A 82 -5.07 10.47 -8.23
N ASP A 83 -4.12 11.24 -8.73
CA ASP A 83 -4.14 11.80 -10.08
C ASP A 83 -4.21 10.69 -11.13
N PHE A 84 -3.47 9.59 -10.93
CA PHE A 84 -3.53 8.43 -11.81
C PHE A 84 -4.90 7.73 -11.77
N VAL A 85 -5.48 7.55 -10.60
CA VAL A 85 -6.83 7.00 -10.44
C VAL A 85 -7.89 7.90 -11.09
N ASP A 86 -7.76 9.21 -10.94
CA ASP A 86 -8.68 10.18 -11.54
C ASP A 86 -8.55 10.19 -13.07
N GLN A 87 -7.33 10.08 -13.62
CA GLN A 87 -7.13 9.86 -15.06
C GLN A 87 -7.78 8.55 -15.55
N MET A 88 -7.74 7.47 -14.73
CA MET A 88 -8.49 6.24 -15.01
C MET A 88 -10.01 6.40 -14.93
N ARG A 89 -10.52 7.35 -14.15
CA ARG A 89 -11.96 7.65 -14.01
C ARG A 89 -12.52 8.39 -15.22
N PHE A 90 -11.77 9.33 -15.77
CA PHE A 90 -12.30 10.32 -16.70
C PHE A 90 -11.92 10.09 -18.17
N GLU A 91 -10.76 9.49 -18.48
CA GLU A 91 -10.21 9.65 -19.83
C GLU A 91 -10.26 8.47 -20.80
N ASN A 92 -10.48 7.19 -20.43
CA ASN A 92 -10.21 6.14 -21.42
C ASN A 92 -10.98 4.81 -21.25
N HIS A 93 -11.74 4.44 -22.28
CA HIS A 93 -12.05 3.04 -22.61
C HIS A 93 -10.77 2.20 -22.82
N ASP A 94 -9.63 2.85 -23.12
CA ASP A 94 -8.30 2.23 -23.24
C ASP A 94 -7.65 1.82 -21.90
N LEU A 95 -8.27 2.11 -20.75
CA LEU A 95 -7.79 1.69 -19.41
C LEU A 95 -8.54 0.45 -18.88
N GLU A 96 -9.37 -0.18 -19.71
CA GLU A 96 -10.04 -1.47 -19.42
C GLU A 96 -9.07 -2.61 -19.06
N GLU A 97 -7.77 -2.46 -19.34
CA GLU A 97 -6.75 -3.48 -19.02
C GLU A 97 -6.34 -3.53 -17.54
N ILE A 98 -6.56 -2.47 -16.77
CA ILE A 98 -6.41 -2.54 -15.30
C ILE A 98 -7.76 -2.96 -14.72
N GLY A 99 -7.83 -4.20 -14.22
CA GLY A 99 -9.04 -4.75 -13.64
C GLY A 99 -9.63 -3.85 -12.54
N LEU A 100 -10.97 -3.82 -12.45
CA LEU A 100 -11.70 -3.03 -11.45
C LEU A 100 -11.22 -3.31 -10.01
N ALA A 101 -10.79 -4.53 -9.72
CA ALA A 101 -10.19 -4.91 -8.43
C ALA A 101 -8.92 -4.10 -8.15
N ASN A 102 -7.95 -4.10 -9.06
CA ASN A 102 -6.67 -3.40 -8.93
C ASN A 102 -6.87 -1.90 -8.78
N ARG A 103 -7.86 -1.32 -9.49
CA ARG A 103 -8.22 0.09 -9.32
C ARG A 103 -8.78 0.41 -7.94
N ARG A 104 -9.67 -0.44 -7.39
CA ARG A 104 -10.16 -0.28 -6.01
C ARG A 104 -9.02 -0.40 -5.00
N THR A 105 -8.09 -1.34 -5.21
CA THR A 105 -6.90 -1.49 -4.38
C THR A 105 -6.02 -0.24 -4.44
N LEU A 106 -5.78 0.34 -5.63
CA LEU A 106 -5.04 1.60 -5.78
C LEU A 106 -5.71 2.76 -5.03
N GLU A 107 -7.04 2.88 -5.13
CA GLU A 107 -7.82 3.87 -4.38
C GLU A 107 -7.64 3.67 -2.86
N GLN A 108 -7.79 2.43 -2.38
CA GLN A 108 -7.62 2.09 -0.96
C GLN A 108 -6.20 2.39 -0.45
N ILE A 109 -5.18 2.05 -1.24
CA ILE A 109 -3.78 2.33 -0.92
C ILE A 109 -3.55 3.84 -0.81
N GLY A 110 -4.05 4.63 -1.78
CA GLY A 110 -3.91 6.08 -1.77
C GLY A 110 -4.54 6.73 -0.53
N TRP A 111 -5.79 6.38 -0.20
CA TRP A 111 -6.47 6.89 0.99
C TRP A 111 -5.83 6.40 2.29
N GLY A 112 -5.45 5.12 2.34
CA GLY A 112 -4.79 4.51 3.49
C GLY A 112 -3.47 5.21 3.83
N LYS A 113 -2.67 5.56 2.81
CA LYS A 113 -1.41 6.28 2.97
C LYS A 113 -1.62 7.68 3.56
N ILE A 114 -2.58 8.45 3.05
CA ILE A 114 -2.89 9.81 3.54
C ILE A 114 -3.26 9.78 5.02
N ASN A 115 -4.15 8.86 5.41
CA ASN A 115 -4.58 8.74 6.80
C ASN A 115 -3.41 8.30 7.71
N LEU A 116 -2.64 7.30 7.29
CA LEU A 116 -1.45 6.87 8.04
C LEU A 116 -0.42 7.98 8.20
N ARG A 117 -0.25 8.82 7.19
CA ARG A 117 0.66 9.96 7.25
C ARG A 117 0.27 10.92 8.36
N ARG A 118 -1.02 11.28 8.41
CA ARG A 118 -1.57 12.15 9.45
C ARG A 118 -1.38 11.52 10.83
N ASP A 119 -1.77 10.26 10.98
CA ASP A 119 -1.66 9.56 12.26
C ASP A 119 -0.20 9.47 12.75
N ILE A 120 0.75 9.24 11.84
CA ILE A 120 2.20 9.23 12.15
C ILE A 120 2.69 10.62 12.56
N GLN A 121 2.29 11.67 11.85
CA GLN A 121 2.66 13.04 12.20
C GLN A 121 2.10 13.44 13.56
N ASP A 122 0.83 13.13 13.81
CA ASP A 122 0.17 13.41 15.10
C ASP A 122 0.90 12.69 16.24
N LEU A 123 1.23 11.39 16.06
CA LEU A 123 1.99 10.60 17.03
C LEU A 123 3.39 11.17 17.31
N ILE A 124 4.15 11.52 16.26
CA ILE A 124 5.50 12.07 16.39
C ILE A 124 5.46 13.44 17.08
N ASN A 125 4.49 14.29 16.72
CA ASN A 125 4.32 15.61 17.34
C ASN A 125 3.98 15.50 18.84
N SER A 126 3.11 14.56 19.22
CA SER A 126 2.80 14.29 20.63
C SER A 126 4.06 13.83 21.39
N ALA A 127 4.83 12.91 20.82
CA ALA A 127 6.10 12.47 21.42
C ALA A 127 7.13 13.60 21.57
N ALA A 128 7.26 14.48 20.57
CA ALA A 128 8.28 15.52 20.54
C ALA A 128 7.96 16.73 21.44
N THR A 129 6.66 17.04 21.63
CA THR A 129 6.23 18.22 22.40
C THR A 129 6.13 17.98 23.91
N GLY A 130 6.36 16.74 24.39
CA GLY A 130 6.44 16.41 25.82
C GLY A 130 5.13 16.61 26.60
N GLY A 131 4.00 16.73 25.91
CA GLY A 131 2.68 17.00 26.51
C GLY A 131 1.91 15.75 26.92
N GLU A 132 2.13 14.62 26.24
CA GLU A 132 1.46 13.34 26.49
C GLU A 132 2.42 12.17 26.24
N ASP A 133 2.47 11.21 27.16
CA ASP A 133 3.21 9.96 26.95
C ASP A 133 2.54 9.15 25.84
N VAL A 134 3.22 9.00 24.71
CA VAL A 134 2.78 8.13 23.62
C VAL A 134 2.71 6.69 24.14
N GLN A 135 1.51 6.10 24.10
CA GLN A 135 1.31 4.73 24.54
C GLN A 135 1.92 3.78 23.50
N PRO A 136 2.79 2.83 23.92
CA PRO A 136 3.40 1.86 23.00
C PRO A 136 2.38 1.09 22.17
N GLU A 137 1.20 0.81 22.72
CA GLU A 137 0.11 0.12 22.03
C GLU A 137 -0.44 0.92 20.84
N GLU A 138 -0.51 2.24 20.94
CA GLU A 138 -0.97 3.12 19.86
C GLU A 138 0.05 3.14 18.72
N ALA A 139 1.34 3.24 19.06
CA ALA A 139 2.43 3.17 18.10
C ALA A 139 2.49 1.79 17.42
N GLN A 140 2.24 0.69 18.16
CA GLN A 140 2.18 -0.65 17.60
C GLN A 140 1.00 -0.81 16.63
N ALA A 141 -0.19 -0.33 16.99
CA ALA A 141 -1.35 -0.35 16.10
C ALA A 141 -1.10 0.44 14.81
N LEU A 142 -0.37 1.55 14.89
CA LEU A 142 0.03 2.33 13.72
C LEU A 142 1.05 1.57 12.85
N LEU A 143 2.03 0.91 13.48
CA LEU A 143 3.01 0.08 12.79
C LEU A 143 2.35 -1.08 12.03
N ASP A 144 1.35 -1.73 12.64
CA ASP A 144 0.61 -2.83 12.01
C ASP A 144 -0.13 -2.37 10.75
N ARG A 145 -0.76 -1.18 10.82
CA ARG A 145 -1.43 -0.58 9.65
C ARG A 145 -0.43 -0.17 8.56
N VAL A 146 0.75 0.33 8.92
CA VAL A 146 1.85 0.59 7.97
C VAL A 146 2.28 -0.70 7.27
N ASN A 147 2.47 -1.78 8.02
CA ASN A 147 2.85 -3.09 7.48
C ASN A 147 1.77 -3.64 6.54
N GLU A 148 0.48 -3.50 6.89
CA GLU A 148 -0.61 -3.92 6.02
C GLU A 148 -0.66 -3.11 4.72
N LEU A 149 -0.45 -1.80 4.78
CA LEU A 149 -0.37 -0.98 3.57
C LEU A 149 0.79 -1.43 2.66
N ASN A 150 1.98 -1.63 3.24
CA ASN A 150 3.13 -2.14 2.49
C ASN A 150 2.85 -3.51 1.87
N ARG A 151 2.15 -4.41 2.59
CA ARG A 151 1.74 -5.72 2.06
C ARG A 151 0.81 -5.58 0.86
N MET A 152 -0.20 -4.70 0.94
CA MET A 152 -1.09 -4.41 -0.20
C MET A 152 -0.32 -3.85 -1.41
N ILE A 153 0.67 -2.97 -1.17
CA ILE A 153 1.55 -2.44 -2.22
C ILE A 153 2.34 -3.57 -2.88
N GLU A 154 2.95 -4.46 -2.09
CA GLU A 154 3.74 -5.60 -2.59
C GLU A 154 2.90 -6.65 -3.32
N GLU A 155 1.67 -6.91 -2.85
CA GLU A 155 0.71 -7.78 -3.54
C GLU A 155 0.32 -7.20 -4.90
N LEU A 156 0.00 -5.91 -4.93
CA LEU A 156 -0.39 -5.24 -6.17
C LEU A 156 0.78 -5.11 -7.15
N GLU A 157 1.99 -4.80 -6.68
CA GLU A 157 3.21 -4.80 -7.51
C GLU A 157 3.46 -6.16 -8.15
N ARG A 158 3.29 -7.27 -7.41
CA ARG A 158 3.43 -8.64 -7.95
C ARG A 158 2.42 -8.98 -9.03
N GLU A 159 1.24 -8.37 -9.03
CA GLU A 159 0.26 -8.56 -10.11
C GLU A 159 0.60 -7.80 -11.40
N PHE A 160 1.41 -6.74 -11.29
CA PHE A 160 1.79 -5.89 -12.40
C PHE A 160 3.13 -6.26 -13.05
N LEU A 161 4.00 -7.00 -12.34
CA LEU A 161 5.25 -7.59 -12.83
C LEU A 161 5.01 -8.88 -13.65
#